data_AF-A0A968P397-F1
#
_entry.id   AF-A0A968P397-F1
#
_cell.length_a   1.000
_cell.length_b   1.000
_cell.length_c   1.000
_cell.angle_alpha   90.00
_cell.angle_beta   90.00
_cell.angle_gamma   90.00
#
_symmetry.space_group_name_H-M   'P 1'
#
loop_
_entity.id
_entity.type
_entity.pdbx_description
1 polymer ?
#
loop_
_entity_poly.entity_id
_entity_poly.type
_entity_poly.pdbx_seq_one_letter_code
_entity_poly.pdbx_strand_id
1 'polypeptide(L)' 'MDLGLAIGSSRLLAPHTTVVIEASSKERMDEAYPGLIRLDQRSFGDKKLNFFRGAPAPE' A
#
# COMPACT_ATOMS: atom_id res chain seq x y z
N MET A 1 -14.38 4.43 -1.08
CA MET A 1 -13.37 4.67 -0.03
C MET A 1 -12.07 4.11 -0.55
N ASP A 2 -11.01 4.91 -0.59
CA ASP A 2 -9.70 4.50 -1.12
C ASP A 2 -8.95 3.71 -0.05
N LEU A 3 -8.74 2.41 -0.29
CA LEU A 3 -8.08 1.50 0.66
C LEU A 3 -6.68 1.98 1.05
N GLY A 4 -5.93 2.54 0.10
CA GLY A 4 -4.58 3.05 0.35
C GLY A 4 -4.59 4.21 1.35
N LEU A 5 -5.53 5.14 1.21
CA LEU A 5 -5.71 6.25 2.16
C LEU A 5 -6.09 5.74 3.56
N ALA A 6 -7.02 4.77 3.62
CA ALA A 6 -7.46 4.22 4.90
C ALA A 6 -6.32 3.54 5.66
N ILE A 7 -5.53 2.72 4.96
CA ILE A 7 -4.37 2.03 5.53
C ILE A 7 -3.31 3.06 5.96
N GLY A 8 -2.97 4.03 5.11
CA GLY A 8 -1.93 5.03 5.42
C GLY A 8 -2.26 5.95 6.60
N SER A 9 -3.53 6.15 6.90
CA SER A 9 -4.00 6.86 8.10
C SER A 9 -3.99 6.03 9.40
N SER A 10 -3.71 4.72 9.31
CA SER A 10 -3.77 3.81 10.45
C SER A 10 -2.58 4.00 11.38
N ARG A 11 -2.86 4.22 12.67
CA ARG A 11 -1.84 4.24 13.73
C ARG A 11 -1.25 2.87 14.06
N LEU A 12 -1.76 1.80 13.45
CA LEU A 12 -1.23 0.44 13.61
C LEU A 12 -0.01 0.17 12.72
N LEU A 13 0.32 1.07 11.80
CA LEU A 13 1.47 0.93 10.92
C LEU A 13 2.68 1.65 11.48
N ALA A 14 3.62 0.89 12.03
CA ALA A 14 4.94 1.40 12.36
C ALA A 14 5.75 1.67 11.07
N PRO A 15 6.78 2.54 11.10
CA PRO A 15 7.59 2.91 9.92
C PRO A 15 8.28 1.75 9.18
N HIS A 16 8.38 0.58 9.79
CA HIS A 16 8.99 -0.61 9.17
C HIS A 16 7.98 -1.70 8.80
N THR A 17 6.70 -1.48 9.09
CA THR A 17 5.64 -2.42 8.72
C THR A 17 5.56 -2.54 7.21
N THR A 18 5.54 -3.79 6.74
CA THR A 18 5.31 -4.11 5.34
C THR A 18 3.85 -4.54 5.17
N VAL A 19 3.14 -3.83 4.32
CA VAL A 19 1.75 -4.14 3.96
C VAL A 19 1.76 -4.79 2.59
N VAL A 20 1.14 -5.96 2.45
CA VAL A 20 0.99 -6.65 1.17
C VAL A 20 -0.48 -6.71 0.82
N ILE A 21 -0.83 -6.20 -0.36
CA ILE A 21 -2.21 -6.18 -0.86
C ILE A 21 -2.25 -6.98 -2.15
N GLU A 22 -3.00 -8.07 -2.13
CA GLU A 22 -3.45 -8.74 -3.34
C GLU A 22 -4.69 -8.01 -3.86
N ALA A 23 -4.63 -7.56 -5.11
CA ALA A 23 -5.73 -6.88 -5.77
C ALA A 23 -5.94 -7.45 -7.17
N SER A 24 -7.13 -7.23 -7.75
CA SER A 24 -7.32 -7.51 -9.18
C SER A 24 -6.41 -6.59 -10.01
N SER A 25 -5.93 -7.07 -11.14
CA SER A 25 -5.21 -6.27 -12.14
C SER A 25 -6.01 -5.07 -12.66
N LYS A 26 -7.34 -5.12 -12.57
CA LYS A 26 -8.27 -4.03 -12.91
C LYS A 26 -8.40 -2.99 -11.80
N GLU A 27 -7.99 -3.33 -10.58
CA GLU A 27 -8.02 -2.42 -9.45
C GLU A 27 -6.82 -1.48 -9.52
N ARG A 28 -7.09 -0.18 -9.44
CA ARG A 28 -6.04 0.84 -9.43
C ARG A 28 -5.46 0.92 -8.02
N MET A 29 -4.13 0.83 -7.94
CA MET A 29 -3.36 1.18 -6.76
C MET A 29 -2.24 2.14 -7.15
N ASP A 30 -2.16 3.28 -6.47
CA ASP A 30 -1.14 4.30 -6.72
C ASP A 30 0.21 3.89 -6.09
N GLU A 31 1.28 4.54 -6.54
CA GLU A 31 2.65 4.29 -6.04
C GLU A 31 2.86 4.83 -4.62
N ALA A 32 2.09 5.83 -4.21
CA ALA A 32 2.18 6.43 -2.90
C ALA A 32 0.80 6.91 -2.41
N TYR A 33 0.62 6.82 -1.10
CA TYR A 33 -0.47 7.42 -0.35
C TYR A 33 0.14 8.14 0.86
N PRO A 34 -0.53 9.12 1.47
CA PRO A 34 -0.09 9.67 2.75
C PRO A 34 0.13 8.54 3.77
N GLY A 35 1.36 8.40 4.30
CA GLY A 35 1.73 7.33 5.24
C GLY A 35 2.08 5.98 4.61
N LEU A 36 2.07 5.82 3.28
CA LEU A 36 2.44 4.58 2.59
C LEU A 36 3.19 4.83 1.27
N ILE A 37 4.26 4.08 1.05
CA ILE A 37 4.99 4.09 -0.21
C ILE A 37 5.09 2.67 -0.76
N ARG A 38 4.76 2.46 -2.03
CA ARG A 38 4.89 1.17 -2.70
C ARG A 38 6.37 0.91 -2.99
N LEU A 39 6.85 -0.23 -2.51
CA LEU A 39 8.22 -0.71 -2.72
C LEU A 39 8.34 -1.61 -3.95
N ASP A 40 7.31 -2.42 -4.20
CA ASP A 40 7.31 -3.43 -5.26
C ASP A 40 5.87 -3.71 -5.74
N GLN A 41 5.75 -4.14 -6.99
CA GLN A 41 4.51 -4.66 -7.54
C GLN A 41 4.83 -5.88 -8.41
N ARG A 42 4.16 -7.00 -8.14
CA ARG A 42 4.30 -8.23 -8.92
C ARG A 42 2.97 -8.60 -9.55
N SER A 43 3.01 -9.06 -10.80
CA SER A 43 1.82 -9.47 -11.55
C SER A 43 1.73 -10.99 -11.64
N PHE A 44 0.55 -11.54 -11.36
CA PHE A 44 0.25 -12.96 -11.41
C PHE A 44 -1.11 -13.16 -12.11
N GLY A 45 -1.08 -13.36 -13.43
CA GLY A 45 -2.31 -13.47 -14.22
C GLY A 45 -3.19 -12.24 -14.08
N ASP A 46 -4.40 -12.42 -13.54
CA ASP A 46 -5.37 -11.35 -13.31
C ASP A 46 -5.20 -10.64 -11.95
N LYS A 47 -4.15 -10.96 -11.18
CA LYS A 47 -3.84 -10.39 -9.86
C LYS A 47 -2.55 -9.58 -9.85
N LYS A 48 -2.49 -8.64 -8.90
CA LYS A 48 -1.29 -7.89 -8.54
C LYS A 48 -1.05 -8.00 -7.04
N LEU A 49 0.18 -8.34 -6.66
CA LEU A 49 0.68 -8.15 -5.29
C LEU A 49 1.39 -6.82 -5.20
N ASN A 50 0.88 -5.93 -4.35
CA ASN A 50 1.45 -4.62 -4.08
C ASN A 50 2.09 -4.63 -2.70
N PHE A 51 3.38 -4.31 -2.63
CA PHE A 51 4.13 -4.26 -1.38
C PHE A 51 4.34 -2.81 -0.98
N PHE A 52 3.83 -2.40 0.17
CA PHE A 52 3.99 -1.06 0.70
C PHE A 52 4.78 -1.07 2.00
N ARG A 53 5.43 0.05 2.29
CA ARG A 53 6.01 0.36 3.60
C ARG A 53 5.26 1.51 4.23
N GLY A 54 4.99 1.40 5.53
CA GLY A 54 4.56 2.53 6.34
C GLY A 54 5.61 3.63 6.27
N ALA A 55 5.21 4.85 5.90
CA ALA A 55 6.07 6.02 6.03
C ALA A 55 5.84 6.64 7.41
N PRO A 56 6.87 7.21 8.06
CA PRO A 56 6.65 7.99 9.27
C PRO A 56 5.64 9.11 8.99
N ALA A 57 4.76 9.38 9.94
CA ALA A 57 3.87 10.53 9.85
C ALA A 57 4.73 11.80 9.75
N PRO A 58 4.39 12.77 8.88
CA PRO A 58 5.03 14.08 8.93
C PRO A 58 4.78 14.70 10.32
N GLU A 59 5.83 15.26 10.92
CA GLU A 59 5.78 15.97 12.22
C GLU A 59 4.86 17.20 12.19
#